data_AF-A0A2I2A6S3-F1
#
_entry.id   AF-A0A2I2A6S3-F1
#
_cell.length_a   1.000
_cell.length_b   1.000
_cell.length_c   1.000
_cell.angle_alpha   90.00
_cell.angle_beta   90.00
_cell.angle_gamma   90.00
#
_symmetry.space_group_name_H-M   'P 1'
#
loop_
_entity.id
_entity.type
_entity.pdbx_description
1 polymer ?
#
loop_
_entity_poly.entity_id
_entity_poly.type
_entity_poly.pdbx_seq_one_letter_code
_entity_poly.pdbx_strand_id
1 'polypeptide(L)'
;MHKQQSGFIMMVLVVIMVIGATAYFGGFGENLMFHQKAKLAERDIANTLKIREQLLRYAIFQPELYESDPTGGTGYALKTLDTIPAPGYLPCVDLDGDGEVLAAETSCGNPTVSGDDTTGFVVGFLPTDFRTRNIFFGGAVPKQFYYVLDERFANGNNLYHNGSTGRFAPLNPDTLPQGRLNLNGREGYVALIIAPGEPITMQDGTVQDRSQAGDAVVRIVDYLDKRFDDSGNEINGNADGDRFFFSQAKNNLGINDTIIGISFQEWQAEMLNRVCSQKARLEAIDSSEAFWFNAYNEIDNPAGSDWRAFMGGCP
;
A
#
# COMPACT_ATOMS: atom_id res chain seq x y z
N MET A 1 17.97 -28.86 72.59
CA MET A 1 17.10 -29.06 71.39
C MET A 1 17.01 -27.82 70.47
N HIS A 2 17.99 -26.89 70.45
CA HIS A 2 17.87 -25.63 69.68
C HIS A 2 18.55 -25.61 68.28
N LYS A 3 19.26 -26.67 67.85
CA LYS A 3 20.02 -26.66 66.59
C LYS A 3 19.21 -26.91 65.32
N GLN A 4 17.97 -27.40 65.40
CA GLN A 4 17.17 -27.74 64.21
C GLN A 4 16.31 -26.58 63.66
N GLN A 5 16.09 -25.50 64.42
CA GLN A 5 15.25 -24.37 63.97
C GLN A 5 15.99 -23.34 63.09
N SER A 6 17.32 -23.27 63.19
CA SER A 6 18.14 -22.33 62.41
C SER A 6 18.16 -22.65 60.90
N GLY A 7 18.12 -23.94 60.52
CA GLY A 7 18.14 -24.34 59.11
C GLY A 7 16.85 -24.03 58.37
N PHE A 8 15.70 -24.14 59.05
CA PHE A 8 14.39 -23.87 58.46
C PHE A 8 14.20 -22.39 58.09
N ILE A 9 14.60 -21.48 58.98
CA ILE A 9 14.49 -20.03 58.75
C ILE A 9 15.34 -19.59 57.54
N MET A 10 16.53 -20.16 57.40
CA MET A 10 17.43 -19.85 56.28
C MET A 10 16.84 -20.35 54.95
N MET A 11 16.23 -21.53 54.94
CA MET A 11 15.56 -22.09 53.76
C MET A 11 14.36 -21.24 53.32
N VAL A 12 13.54 -20.79 54.27
CA VAL A 12 12.38 -19.91 54.00
C VAL A 12 12.81 -18.57 53.43
N LEU A 13 13.88 -17.96 53.96
CA LEU A 13 14.43 -16.70 53.44
C LEU A 13 14.92 -16.84 51.99
N VAL A 14 15.60 -17.95 51.67
CA VAL A 14 16.05 -18.22 50.30
C VAL A 14 14.84 -18.39 49.36
N VAL A 15 13.81 -19.12 49.78
CA VAL A 15 12.60 -19.30 48.96
C VAL A 15 11.88 -17.97 48.71
N ILE A 16 11.74 -17.12 49.73
CA ILE A 16 11.13 -15.79 49.57
C ILE A 16 11.96 -14.91 48.64
N MET A 17 13.29 -14.94 48.77
CA MET A 17 14.18 -14.15 47.92
C MET A 17 14.16 -14.64 46.46
N VAL A 18 14.08 -15.95 46.24
CA VAL A 18 13.91 -16.53 44.90
C VAL A 18 12.56 -16.09 44.33
N ILE A 19 11.44 -16.24 45.05
CA ILE A 19 10.12 -15.82 44.56
C ILE A 19 10.09 -14.32 44.25
N GLY A 20 10.69 -13.48 45.12
CA GLY A 20 10.79 -12.04 44.90
C GLY A 20 11.62 -11.69 43.67
N ALA A 21 12.75 -12.37 43.45
CA ALA A 21 13.56 -12.20 42.25
C ALA A 21 12.79 -12.65 41.00
N THR A 22 12.13 -13.82 41.03
CA THR A 22 11.36 -14.31 39.87
C THR A 22 10.21 -13.38 39.51
N ALA A 23 9.48 -12.85 40.50
CA ALA A 23 8.41 -11.88 40.26
C ALA A 23 8.95 -10.55 39.70
N TYR A 24 10.07 -10.06 40.23
CA TYR A 24 10.71 -8.83 39.76
C TYR A 24 11.25 -8.97 38.33
N PHE A 25 11.99 -10.04 38.04
CA PHE A 25 12.55 -10.28 36.71
C PHE A 25 11.48 -10.68 35.68
N GLY A 26 10.44 -11.43 36.10
CA GLY A 26 9.29 -11.76 35.25
C GLY A 26 8.52 -10.51 34.83
N GLY A 27 8.14 -9.66 35.79
CA GLY A 27 7.43 -8.42 35.49
C GLY A 27 8.28 -7.41 34.71
N PHE A 28 9.59 -7.33 34.97
CA PHE A 28 10.48 -6.45 34.20
C PHE A 28 10.70 -6.94 32.76
N GLY A 29 10.85 -8.25 32.55
CA GLY A 29 11.02 -8.86 31.23
C GLY A 29 9.80 -8.68 30.33
N GLU A 30 8.60 -8.90 30.89
CA GLU A 30 7.34 -8.67 30.16
C GLU A 30 7.19 -7.20 29.77
N ASN A 31 7.40 -6.27 30.69
CA ASN A 31 7.31 -4.82 30.40
C ASN A 31 8.32 -4.38 29.34
N LEU A 32 9.56 -4.91 29.36
CA LEU A 32 10.57 -4.61 28.34
C LEU A 32 10.13 -5.13 26.96
N MET A 33 9.62 -6.36 26.90
CA MET A 33 9.12 -6.94 25.64
C MET A 33 7.94 -6.14 25.09
N PHE A 34 6.99 -5.73 25.94
CA PHE A 34 5.88 -4.88 25.52
C PHE A 34 6.35 -3.51 25.01
N HIS A 35 7.33 -2.88 25.68
CA HIS A 35 7.92 -1.64 25.20
C HIS A 35 8.65 -1.80 23.87
N GLN A 36 9.37 -2.90 23.66
CA GLN A 36 10.03 -3.17 22.38
C GLN A 36 9.01 -3.39 21.26
N LYS A 37 7.96 -4.18 21.51
CA LYS A 37 6.87 -4.40 20.54
C LYS A 37 6.16 -3.10 20.18
N ALA A 38 5.83 -2.28 21.17
CA ALA A 38 5.21 -0.97 20.94
C ALA A 38 6.11 -0.06 20.09
N LYS A 39 7.42 -0.05 20.35
CA LYS A 39 8.39 0.75 19.59
C LYS A 39 8.56 0.27 18.15
N LEU A 40 8.50 -1.04 17.91
CA LEU A 40 8.53 -1.60 16.56
C LEU A 40 7.27 -1.19 15.79
N ALA A 41 6.08 -1.36 16.38
CA ALA A 41 4.82 -0.94 15.77
C ALA A 41 4.80 0.56 15.46
N GLU A 42 5.30 1.41 16.35
CA GLU A 42 5.41 2.85 16.11
C GLU A 42 6.34 3.17 14.92
N ARG A 43 7.46 2.46 14.81
CA ARG A 43 8.39 2.61 13.68
C ARG A 43 7.75 2.16 12.38
N ASP A 44 7.01 1.06 12.39
CA ASP A 44 6.37 0.53 11.18
C ASP A 44 5.27 1.48 10.71
N ILE A 45 4.44 1.98 11.61
CA ILE A 45 3.45 3.03 11.29
C ILE A 45 4.14 4.26 10.70
N ALA A 46 5.22 4.76 11.31
CA ALA A 46 5.95 5.93 10.82
C ALA A 46 6.56 5.70 9.42
N ASN A 47 7.12 4.51 9.17
CA ASN A 47 7.65 4.15 7.85
C ASN A 47 6.54 4.08 6.80
N THR A 48 5.42 3.44 7.13
CA THR A 48 4.27 3.30 6.22
C THR A 48 3.63 4.66 5.90
N LEU A 49 3.56 5.57 6.88
CA LEU A 49 3.13 6.96 6.64
C LEU A 49 4.09 7.71 5.71
N LYS A 50 5.40 7.53 5.88
CA LYS A 50 6.39 8.13 4.98
C LYS A 50 6.25 7.61 3.54
N ILE A 51 6.02 6.30 3.39
CA ILE A 51 5.77 5.67 2.09
C ILE A 51 4.52 6.23 1.44
N ARG A 52 3.43 6.33 2.21
CA ARG A 52 2.18 6.96 1.78
C ARG A 52 2.41 8.36 1.24
N GLU A 53 3.19 9.19 1.93
CA GLU A 53 3.57 10.52 1.43
C GLU A 53 4.40 10.45 0.15
N GLN A 54 5.35 9.52 0.03
CA GLN A 54 6.13 9.37 -1.21
C GLN A 54 5.26 8.93 -2.40
N LEU A 55 4.31 8.03 -2.18
CA LEU A 55 3.35 7.60 -3.20
C LEU A 55 2.46 8.75 -3.66
N LEU A 56 1.96 9.58 -2.73
CA LEU A 56 1.21 10.78 -3.09
C LEU A 56 2.08 11.78 -3.86
N ARG A 57 3.33 12.01 -3.45
CA ARG A 57 4.27 12.86 -4.20
C ARG A 57 4.53 12.32 -5.60
N TYR A 58 4.72 11.02 -5.74
CA TYR A 58 4.85 10.36 -7.03
C TYR A 58 3.65 10.66 -7.94
N ALA A 59 2.44 10.48 -7.43
CA ALA A 59 1.22 10.80 -8.16
C ALA A 59 1.16 12.28 -8.58
N ILE A 60 1.55 13.21 -7.70
CA ILE A 60 1.57 14.66 -7.98
C ILE A 60 2.54 15.03 -9.10
N PHE A 61 3.71 14.37 -9.15
CA PHE A 61 4.80 14.71 -10.06
C PHE A 61 4.81 13.90 -11.36
N GLN A 62 3.84 13.01 -11.59
CA GLN A 62 3.76 12.16 -12.79
C GLN A 62 4.13 12.88 -14.10
N PRO A 63 3.53 14.02 -14.50
CA PRO A 63 3.91 14.66 -15.76
C PRO A 63 5.40 15.00 -15.82
N GLU A 64 5.92 15.67 -14.79
CA GLU A 64 7.33 16.08 -14.71
C GLU A 64 8.30 14.91 -14.67
N LEU A 65 7.92 13.80 -14.02
CA LEU A 65 8.73 12.59 -13.98
C LEU A 65 8.92 12.01 -15.39
N TYR A 66 7.89 12.01 -16.23
CA TYR A 66 8.01 11.48 -17.60
C TYR A 66 8.56 12.49 -18.60
N GLU A 67 8.58 13.79 -18.28
CA GLU A 67 9.28 14.84 -19.04
C GLU A 67 10.80 14.87 -18.79
N SER A 68 11.25 14.42 -17.61
CA SER A 68 12.67 14.40 -17.25
C SER A 68 13.44 13.27 -17.96
N ASP A 69 14.70 13.54 -18.33
CA ASP A 69 15.58 12.62 -19.05
C ASP A 69 15.73 11.28 -18.28
N PRO A 70 15.39 10.12 -18.89
CA PRO A 70 15.68 8.82 -18.29
C PRO A 70 17.17 8.73 -17.98
N THR A 71 17.53 8.45 -16.72
CA THR A 71 18.93 8.28 -16.37
C THR A 71 19.55 7.13 -17.14
N GLY A 72 20.49 7.46 -18.02
CA GLY A 72 21.53 6.58 -18.55
C GLY A 72 21.06 5.52 -19.54
N GLY A 73 21.10 5.81 -20.85
CA GLY A 73 21.29 4.83 -21.93
C GLY A 73 20.33 3.63 -22.03
N THR A 74 19.27 3.59 -21.22
CA THR A 74 18.39 2.43 -21.00
C THR A 74 17.35 2.22 -22.11
N GLY A 75 17.45 2.94 -23.22
CA GLY A 75 16.52 2.80 -24.35
C GLY A 75 15.09 3.28 -24.08
N TYR A 76 14.79 3.79 -22.88
CA TYR A 76 13.55 4.50 -22.62
C TYR A 76 13.61 5.85 -23.33
N ALA A 77 12.80 6.03 -24.37
CA ALA A 77 12.67 7.32 -25.04
C ALA A 77 11.97 8.33 -24.11
N LEU A 78 12.31 9.61 -24.26
CA LEU A 78 11.46 10.69 -23.75
C LEU A 78 10.04 10.46 -24.28
N LYS A 79 9.06 10.52 -23.38
CA LYS A 79 7.66 10.43 -23.77
C LYS A 79 7.29 11.68 -24.55
N THR A 80 6.58 11.50 -25.66
CA THR A 80 5.98 12.62 -26.40
C THR A 80 4.83 13.21 -25.56
N LEU A 81 4.52 14.50 -25.74
CA LEU A 81 3.54 15.24 -24.94
C LEU A 81 2.15 14.56 -24.86
N ASP A 82 1.77 13.84 -25.91
CA ASP A 82 0.53 13.08 -26.02
C ASP A 82 0.52 11.76 -25.23
N THR A 83 1.69 11.34 -24.72
CA THR A 83 1.89 10.07 -23.97
C THR A 83 2.36 10.30 -22.54
N ILE A 84 2.45 11.56 -22.10
CA ILE A 84 2.80 11.90 -20.72
C ILE A 84 1.55 11.72 -19.83
N PRO A 85 1.65 10.97 -18.73
CA PRO A 85 0.54 10.84 -17.79
C PRO A 85 0.16 12.17 -17.15
N ALA A 86 -1.14 12.33 -16.90
CA ALA A 86 -1.62 13.33 -15.96
C ALA A 86 -1.14 13.05 -14.52
N PRO A 87 -1.21 14.03 -13.61
CA PRO A 87 -1.10 13.77 -12.18
C PRO A 87 -2.13 12.73 -11.72
N GLY A 88 -1.77 11.91 -10.73
CA GLY A 88 -2.72 11.03 -10.06
C GLY A 88 -2.40 9.55 -10.07
N TYR A 89 -1.55 9.07 -10.99
CA TYR A 89 -1.24 7.65 -11.05
C TYR A 89 -0.18 7.24 -10.03
N LEU A 90 -0.35 6.03 -9.53
CA LEU A 90 0.52 5.33 -8.60
C LEU A 90 1.30 4.24 -9.35
N PRO A 91 2.47 3.82 -8.84
CA PRO A 91 3.26 2.78 -9.49
C PRO A 91 2.50 1.45 -9.47
N CYS A 92 2.68 0.62 -10.50
CA CYS A 92 2.28 -0.79 -10.45
C CYS A 92 2.93 -1.52 -9.27
N VAL A 93 2.32 -2.64 -8.89
CA VAL A 93 2.89 -3.58 -7.91
C VAL A 93 4.11 -4.29 -8.48
N ASP A 94 5.04 -4.65 -7.61
CA ASP A 94 6.18 -5.54 -7.87
C ASP A 94 5.70 -6.99 -7.62
N LEU A 95 5.80 -7.87 -8.61
CA LEU A 95 5.23 -9.22 -8.53
C LEU A 95 6.24 -10.25 -8.05
N ASP A 96 7.53 -10.11 -8.36
CA ASP A 96 8.55 -11.08 -7.94
C ASP A 96 9.31 -10.68 -6.67
N GLY A 97 9.13 -9.42 -6.27
CA GLY A 97 9.66 -8.79 -5.08
C GLY A 97 11.16 -8.52 -5.18
N ASP A 98 11.69 -8.26 -6.37
CA ASP A 98 13.08 -7.81 -6.56
C ASP A 98 13.27 -6.32 -6.21
N GLY A 99 12.17 -5.59 -6.02
CA GLY A 99 12.13 -4.20 -5.63
C GLY A 99 12.01 -3.22 -6.80
N GLU A 100 11.97 -3.70 -8.04
CA GLU A 100 11.79 -2.93 -9.27
C GLU A 100 10.43 -3.24 -9.92
N VAL A 101 10.07 -2.50 -10.97
CA VAL A 101 8.89 -2.80 -11.80
C VAL A 101 9.37 -2.94 -13.22
N LEU A 102 9.52 -4.18 -13.69
CA LEU A 102 10.10 -4.50 -14.99
C LEU A 102 9.15 -5.35 -15.85
N ALA A 103 9.31 -5.24 -17.16
CA ALA A 103 8.63 -6.08 -18.15
C ALA A 103 7.13 -6.31 -17.87
N ALA A 104 6.74 -7.50 -17.43
CA ALA A 104 5.34 -7.88 -17.19
C ALA A 104 4.66 -7.04 -16.10
N GLU A 105 5.43 -6.52 -15.14
CA GLU A 105 4.95 -5.71 -14.02
C GLU A 105 4.62 -4.27 -14.43
N THR A 106 5.10 -3.86 -15.62
CA THR A 106 4.73 -2.57 -16.22
C THR A 106 3.29 -2.55 -16.73
N SER A 107 2.58 -3.69 -16.69
CA SER A 107 1.17 -3.86 -17.07
C SER A 107 0.34 -4.43 -15.91
N CYS A 108 -0.12 -3.58 -15.00
CA CYS A 108 -0.90 -3.92 -13.82
C CYS A 108 -2.42 -3.66 -13.98
N GLY A 109 -3.06 -4.31 -14.96
CA GLY A 109 -4.52 -4.28 -15.13
C GLY A 109 -5.22 -5.52 -14.58
N ASN A 110 -6.34 -5.35 -13.88
CA ASN A 110 -7.20 -6.43 -13.41
C ASN A 110 -8.67 -5.96 -13.48
N PRO A 111 -9.30 -6.04 -14.67
CA PRO A 111 -10.56 -5.35 -14.94
C PRO A 111 -11.66 -5.83 -14.02
N THR A 112 -12.44 -4.91 -13.47
CA THR A 112 -13.60 -5.28 -12.66
C THR A 112 -14.60 -6.15 -13.43
N VAL A 113 -14.91 -7.28 -12.82
CA VAL A 113 -15.98 -8.19 -13.21
C VAL A 113 -17.10 -8.07 -12.18
N SER A 114 -18.32 -7.80 -12.65
CA SER A 114 -19.48 -7.62 -11.76
C SER A 114 -19.75 -8.89 -10.95
N GLY A 115 -19.75 -8.77 -9.62
CA GLY A 115 -19.98 -9.88 -8.70
C GLY A 115 -18.74 -10.71 -8.37
N ASP A 116 -17.55 -10.28 -8.80
CA ASP A 116 -16.27 -10.88 -8.45
C ASP A 116 -15.43 -9.91 -7.60
N ASP A 117 -15.34 -10.22 -6.30
CA ASP A 117 -14.62 -9.40 -5.32
C ASP A 117 -13.09 -9.53 -5.42
N THR A 118 -12.56 -10.35 -6.34
CA THR A 118 -11.11 -10.52 -6.61
C THR A 118 -10.61 -9.67 -7.79
N THR A 119 -11.49 -8.84 -8.37
CA THR A 119 -11.21 -8.03 -9.56
C THR A 119 -11.29 -6.53 -9.29
N GLY A 120 -10.71 -5.71 -10.17
CA GLY A 120 -10.75 -4.25 -10.07
C GLY A 120 -9.62 -3.60 -9.27
N PHE A 121 -8.66 -4.39 -8.81
CA PHE A 121 -7.47 -3.97 -8.10
C PHE A 121 -6.33 -4.96 -8.37
N VAL A 122 -5.11 -4.52 -8.12
CA VAL A 122 -3.91 -5.35 -8.22
C VAL A 122 -3.23 -5.46 -6.86
N VAL A 123 -2.61 -6.60 -6.61
CA VAL A 123 -1.91 -6.91 -5.36
C VAL A 123 -0.49 -7.37 -5.67
N GLY A 124 0.45 -6.96 -4.84
CA GLY A 124 1.82 -7.44 -4.91
C GLY A 124 2.71 -6.75 -3.89
N PHE A 125 4.02 -6.74 -4.10
CA PHE A 125 4.94 -5.98 -3.27
C PHE A 125 4.96 -4.51 -3.67
N LEU A 126 5.30 -3.65 -2.71
CA LEU A 126 5.60 -2.26 -2.99
C LEU A 126 6.98 -2.18 -3.66
N PRO A 127 7.11 -1.54 -4.83
CA PRO A 127 8.42 -1.26 -5.42
C PRO A 127 9.29 -0.43 -4.47
N THR A 128 10.57 -0.77 -4.38
CA THR A 128 11.52 -0.02 -3.52
C THR A 128 11.87 1.32 -4.14
N ASP A 129 12.10 1.32 -5.45
CA ASP A 129 12.48 2.47 -6.22
C ASP A 129 11.87 2.44 -7.65
N PHE A 130 12.00 3.56 -8.33
CA PHE A 130 11.80 3.65 -9.77
C PHE A 130 13.07 4.26 -10.36
N ARG A 131 14.09 3.41 -10.54
CA ARG A 131 15.46 3.83 -10.91
C ARG A 131 15.51 4.73 -12.14
N THR A 132 14.69 4.40 -13.14
CA THR A 132 14.65 5.16 -14.41
C THR A 132 14.25 6.62 -14.23
N ARG A 133 13.69 7.01 -13.08
CA ARG A 133 13.28 8.39 -12.73
C ARG A 133 13.78 8.86 -11.35
N ASN A 134 14.71 8.15 -10.72
CA ASN A 134 15.31 8.49 -9.41
C ASN A 134 14.29 8.69 -8.27
N ILE A 135 13.26 7.85 -8.22
CA ILE A 135 12.23 7.93 -7.17
C ILE A 135 12.45 6.79 -6.19
N PHE A 136 12.37 7.09 -4.91
CA PHE A 136 12.48 6.11 -3.85
C PHE A 136 11.23 6.17 -2.97
N PHE A 137 10.52 5.05 -2.85
CA PHE A 137 9.24 5.02 -2.14
C PHE A 137 9.39 4.81 -0.64
N GLY A 138 10.55 4.36 -0.15
CA GLY A 138 10.80 4.21 1.29
C GLY A 138 11.08 2.77 1.75
N GLY A 139 10.81 1.76 0.91
CA GLY A 139 11.20 0.38 1.16
C GLY A 139 12.71 0.23 1.07
N ALA A 140 13.39 0.09 2.20
CA ALA A 140 14.84 -0.12 2.22
C ALA A 140 15.23 -1.54 1.77
N VAL A 141 14.25 -2.46 1.81
CA VAL A 141 14.41 -3.87 1.45
C VAL A 141 13.23 -4.28 0.56
N PRO A 142 13.46 -5.02 -0.54
CA PRO A 142 12.38 -5.63 -1.31
C PRO A 142 11.50 -6.54 -0.43
N LYS A 143 10.23 -6.72 -0.79
CA LYS A 143 9.24 -7.52 -0.04
C LYS A 143 8.93 -7.02 1.38
N GLN A 144 9.40 -5.83 1.76
CA GLN A 144 9.14 -5.27 3.08
C GLN A 144 7.68 -4.87 3.27
N PHE A 145 7.04 -4.37 2.22
CA PHE A 145 5.65 -3.92 2.24
C PHE A 145 4.87 -4.64 1.14
N TYR A 146 3.67 -5.09 1.50
CA TYR A 146 2.68 -5.49 0.51
C TYR A 146 1.88 -4.26 0.09
N TYR A 147 1.41 -4.27 -1.15
CA TYR A 147 0.84 -3.12 -1.81
C TYR A 147 -0.38 -3.56 -2.61
N VAL A 148 -1.45 -2.80 -2.43
CA VAL A 148 -2.71 -3.02 -3.12
C VAL A 148 -3.10 -1.72 -3.78
N LEU A 149 -3.47 -1.79 -5.05
CA LEU A 149 -3.77 -0.62 -5.85
C LEU A 149 -5.06 -0.85 -6.61
N ASP A 150 -6.00 0.08 -6.50
CA ASP A 150 -7.13 0.14 -7.41
C ASP A 150 -6.59 0.33 -8.82
N GLU A 151 -6.92 -0.60 -9.72
CA GLU A 151 -6.28 -0.72 -11.04
C GLU A 151 -6.40 0.58 -11.87
N ARG A 152 -7.41 1.41 -11.59
CA ARG A 152 -7.69 2.67 -12.30
C ARG A 152 -6.65 3.74 -11.99
N PHE A 153 -6.03 3.64 -10.82
CA PHE A 153 -5.00 4.55 -10.34
C PHE A 153 -3.60 4.08 -10.74
N ALA A 154 -3.47 2.97 -11.48
CA ALA A 154 -2.18 2.42 -11.81
C ALA A 154 -1.58 3.04 -13.07
N ASN A 155 -0.30 3.42 -13.01
CA ASN A 155 0.41 4.09 -14.10
C ASN A 155 0.65 3.19 -15.33
N GLY A 156 0.54 1.88 -15.17
CA GLY A 156 0.78 0.89 -16.22
C GLY A 156 -0.41 -0.03 -16.41
N ASN A 157 -1.61 0.46 -16.65
CA ASN A 157 -2.77 -0.43 -16.84
C ASN A 157 -3.15 -0.54 -18.32
N ASN A 158 -2.78 -1.60 -19.04
CA ASN A 158 -3.00 -1.72 -20.49
C ASN A 158 -4.46 -1.66 -20.98
N LEU A 159 -5.43 -1.94 -20.11
CA LEU A 159 -6.86 -1.89 -20.47
C LEU A 159 -7.40 -0.47 -20.52
N TYR A 160 -6.74 0.39 -19.79
CA TYR A 160 -7.07 1.77 -19.53
C TYR A 160 -6.06 2.68 -20.25
N HIS A 161 -4.81 2.20 -20.37
CA HIS A 161 -3.66 2.85 -20.96
C HIS A 161 -3.33 2.09 -22.23
N ASN A 162 -3.88 2.52 -23.36
CA ASN A 162 -3.53 1.83 -24.59
C ASN A 162 -2.06 2.17 -24.95
N GLY A 163 -1.23 1.15 -25.13
CA GLY A 163 0.19 1.32 -25.48
C GLY A 163 0.44 1.97 -26.84
N SER A 164 -0.61 2.15 -27.66
CA SER A 164 -0.55 2.76 -29.00
C SER A 164 -0.78 4.27 -29.01
N THR A 165 -1.46 4.83 -28.02
CA THR A 165 -1.70 6.28 -27.85
C THR A 165 -1.04 6.83 -26.60
N GLY A 166 -0.56 5.96 -25.70
CA GLY A 166 0.05 6.37 -24.43
C GLY A 166 -0.87 7.18 -23.52
N ARG A 167 -2.18 7.14 -23.77
CA ARG A 167 -3.20 7.88 -23.02
C ARG A 167 -3.56 7.09 -21.79
N PHE A 168 -3.43 7.72 -20.63
CA PHE A 168 -3.74 7.13 -19.35
C PHE A 168 -5.25 7.28 -19.07
N ALA A 169 -5.92 6.26 -18.53
CA ALA A 169 -7.37 6.29 -18.26
C ALA A 169 -7.73 7.13 -17.04
N PRO A 170 -8.99 7.47 -16.76
CA PRO A 170 -9.26 8.64 -15.99
C PRO A 170 -9.22 8.23 -14.55
N LEU A 171 -8.76 9.17 -13.77
CA LEU A 171 -9.25 9.31 -12.43
C LEU A 171 -10.28 10.43 -12.56
N ASN A 172 -11.56 10.10 -12.79
CA ASN A 172 -12.60 11.11 -12.66
C ASN A 172 -12.58 11.52 -11.19
N PRO A 173 -12.14 12.74 -10.86
CA PRO A 173 -12.00 13.13 -9.48
C PRO A 173 -13.36 13.36 -8.82
N ASP A 174 -14.42 13.62 -9.57
CA ASP A 174 -15.74 13.97 -9.02
C ASP A 174 -16.60 12.73 -8.69
N THR A 175 -16.29 11.59 -9.29
CA THR A 175 -16.98 10.33 -8.99
C THR A 175 -15.99 9.19 -8.93
N LEU A 176 -15.83 8.58 -7.75
CA LEU A 176 -15.42 7.19 -7.66
C LEU A 176 -16.59 6.32 -8.13
N PRO A 177 -16.49 5.60 -9.25
CA PRO A 177 -17.44 4.54 -9.53
C PRO A 177 -17.15 3.41 -8.54
N GLN A 178 -17.78 3.48 -7.36
CA GLN A 178 -17.75 2.51 -6.26
C GLN A 178 -16.37 2.34 -5.61
N GLY A 179 -16.34 2.38 -4.27
CA GLY A 179 -15.11 2.14 -3.53
C GLY A 179 -14.75 0.66 -3.59
N ARG A 180 -13.75 0.33 -4.40
CA ARG A 180 -13.37 -1.07 -4.66
C ARG A 180 -12.62 -1.64 -3.47
N LEU A 181 -11.60 -0.93 -3.00
CA LEU A 181 -10.84 -1.33 -1.83
C LEU A 181 -11.59 -0.95 -0.55
N ASN A 182 -11.76 -1.95 0.30
CA ASN A 182 -12.35 -1.81 1.61
C ASN A 182 -11.28 -2.03 2.68
N LEU A 183 -11.18 -1.12 3.64
CA LEU A 183 -10.35 -1.29 4.84
C LEU A 183 -11.22 -1.14 6.08
N ASN A 184 -11.28 -2.19 6.90
CA ASN A 184 -12.07 -2.22 8.14
C ASN A 184 -13.55 -1.83 7.94
N GLY A 185 -14.17 -2.29 6.85
CA GLY A 185 -15.55 -1.97 6.51
C GLY A 185 -15.76 -0.61 5.85
N ARG A 186 -14.70 0.21 5.69
CA ARG A 186 -14.77 1.48 4.99
C ARG A 186 -14.28 1.34 3.56
N GLU A 187 -15.13 1.71 2.61
CA GLU A 187 -14.77 1.79 1.19
C GLU A 187 -14.13 3.13 0.83
N GLY A 188 -13.59 3.21 -0.40
CA GLY A 188 -13.12 4.46 -1.00
C GLY A 188 -11.61 4.69 -0.87
N TYR A 189 -10.84 3.61 -0.74
CA TYR A 189 -9.39 3.65 -0.83
C TYR A 189 -8.93 3.45 -2.28
N VAL A 190 -7.88 4.17 -2.67
CA VAL A 190 -7.24 4.05 -3.99
C VAL A 190 -6.04 3.13 -3.93
N ALA A 191 -5.39 3.06 -2.77
CA ALA A 191 -4.28 2.16 -2.51
C ALA A 191 -4.20 1.82 -1.03
N LEU A 192 -3.65 0.65 -0.71
CA LEU A 192 -3.35 0.19 0.64
C LEU A 192 -1.87 -0.19 0.70
N ILE A 193 -1.18 0.34 1.71
CA ILE A 193 0.19 -0.06 2.05
C ILE A 193 0.10 -0.92 3.29
N ILE A 194 0.57 -2.16 3.17
CA ILE A 194 0.47 -3.17 4.20
C ILE A 194 1.87 -3.44 4.70
N ALA A 195 2.10 -3.12 5.97
CA ALA A 195 3.28 -3.55 6.72
C ALA A 195 2.91 -4.87 7.39
N PRO A 196 3.37 -6.01 6.84
CA PRO A 196 2.94 -7.30 7.33
C PRO A 196 3.58 -7.55 8.71
N GLY A 197 2.81 -8.08 9.66
CA GLY A 197 3.29 -8.29 11.03
C GLY A 197 4.32 -9.41 11.14
N GLU A 198 4.68 -9.85 12.34
CA GLU A 198 5.53 -11.04 12.48
C GLU A 198 4.81 -12.28 11.91
N PRO A 199 5.51 -13.21 11.23
CA PRO A 199 4.90 -14.43 10.73
C PRO A 199 4.19 -15.22 11.84
N ILE A 200 2.95 -15.59 11.61
CA ILE A 200 2.14 -16.38 12.54
C ILE A 200 1.76 -17.75 11.97
N THR A 201 1.44 -18.67 12.88
CA THR A 201 0.66 -19.87 12.54
C THR A 201 -0.81 -19.54 12.73
N MET A 202 -1.58 -19.61 11.66
CA MET A 202 -3.01 -19.36 11.65
C MET A 202 -3.78 -20.49 12.38
N GLN A 203 -5.05 -20.26 12.72
CA GLN A 203 -5.86 -21.25 13.45
C GLN A 203 -6.09 -22.55 12.66
N ASP A 204 -6.08 -22.48 11.33
CA ASP A 204 -6.18 -23.63 10.43
C ASP A 204 -4.87 -24.45 10.31
N GLY A 205 -3.80 -24.01 10.97
CA GLY A 205 -2.47 -24.62 10.92
C GLY A 205 -1.60 -24.15 9.75
N THR A 206 -2.12 -23.27 8.89
CA THR A 206 -1.33 -22.60 7.86
C THR A 206 -0.23 -21.76 8.51
N VAL A 207 0.99 -21.85 7.99
CA VAL A 207 2.14 -21.07 8.47
C VAL A 207 2.50 -20.06 7.40
N GLN A 208 2.65 -18.79 7.79
CA GLN A 208 3.18 -17.77 6.91
C GLN A 208 4.69 -17.98 6.69
N ASP A 209 5.08 -18.43 5.49
CA ASP A 209 6.49 -18.61 5.12
C ASP A 209 6.97 -17.52 4.15
N ARG A 210 7.54 -16.46 4.72
CA ARG A 210 8.10 -15.34 3.97
C ARG A 210 9.52 -15.60 3.44
N SER A 211 10.12 -16.75 3.76
CA SER A 211 11.46 -17.11 3.27
C SER A 211 11.44 -17.58 1.81
N GLN A 212 10.29 -18.02 1.32
CA GLN A 212 10.14 -18.49 -0.04
C GLN A 212 10.32 -17.32 -1.04
N ALA A 213 10.84 -17.61 -2.23
CA ALA A 213 10.78 -16.72 -3.39
C ALA A 213 9.54 -17.04 -4.23
N GLY A 214 9.10 -16.11 -5.08
CA GLY A 214 7.99 -16.35 -6.01
C GLY A 214 7.04 -15.17 -6.14
N ASP A 215 6.04 -15.37 -7.00
CA ASP A 215 5.00 -14.41 -7.36
C ASP A 215 4.15 -14.02 -6.14
N ALA A 216 4.03 -12.71 -5.92
CA ALA A 216 3.29 -12.11 -4.83
C ALA A 216 1.82 -12.59 -4.80
N VAL A 217 1.17 -12.69 -5.96
CA VAL A 217 -0.25 -13.09 -6.09
C VAL A 217 -0.44 -14.52 -5.63
N VAL A 218 0.47 -15.42 -5.99
CA VAL A 218 0.40 -16.84 -5.60
C VAL A 218 0.67 -17.02 -4.11
N ARG A 219 1.45 -16.11 -3.52
CA ARG A 219 1.95 -16.22 -2.15
C ARG A 219 1.27 -15.28 -1.17
N ILE A 220 0.11 -14.72 -1.53
CA ILE A 220 -0.58 -13.71 -0.71
C ILE A 220 -0.80 -14.18 0.74
N VAL A 221 -1.09 -15.48 0.94
CA VAL A 221 -1.26 -16.11 2.26
C VAL A 221 -0.01 -16.11 3.15
N ASP A 222 1.18 -15.96 2.59
CA ASP A 222 2.44 -15.88 3.35
C ASP A 222 2.69 -14.47 3.91
N TYR A 223 2.03 -13.46 3.34
CA TYR A 223 2.26 -12.06 3.67
C TYR A 223 1.08 -11.40 4.36
N LEU A 224 -0.13 -11.89 4.14
CA LEU A 224 -1.35 -11.34 4.69
C LEU A 224 -2.03 -12.33 5.65
N ASP A 225 -2.67 -11.80 6.68
CA ASP A 225 -3.39 -12.59 7.66
C ASP A 225 -4.81 -12.97 7.23
N LYS A 226 -5.28 -14.13 7.70
CA LYS A 226 -6.69 -14.52 7.63
C LYS A 226 -7.46 -14.01 8.83
N ARG A 227 -8.75 -13.77 8.65
CA ARG A 227 -9.66 -13.37 9.74
C ARG A 227 -10.49 -14.57 10.21
N PHE A 228 -10.70 -14.65 11.53
CA PHE A 228 -11.53 -15.69 12.15
C PHE A 228 -12.59 -15.07 13.07
N ASP A 229 -13.76 -15.70 13.18
CA ASP A 229 -14.78 -15.33 14.15
C ASP A 229 -14.49 -15.90 15.57
N ASP A 230 -15.31 -15.55 16.56
CA ASP A 230 -15.16 -16.03 17.95
C ASP A 230 -15.33 -17.56 18.08
N SER A 231 -15.90 -18.20 17.07
CA SER A 231 -16.09 -19.67 17.00
C SER A 231 -14.95 -20.37 16.25
N GLY A 232 -13.95 -19.62 15.77
CA GLY A 232 -12.82 -20.13 15.01
C GLY A 232 -13.12 -20.45 13.55
N ASN A 233 -14.26 -19.97 13.01
CA ASN A 233 -14.54 -20.12 11.58
C ASN A 233 -13.79 -19.04 10.80
N GLU A 234 -13.18 -19.43 9.68
CA GLU A 234 -12.62 -18.49 8.72
C GLU A 234 -13.73 -17.59 8.18
N ILE A 235 -13.49 -16.29 8.24
CA ILE A 235 -14.34 -15.27 7.64
C ILE A 235 -13.49 -14.43 6.69
N ASN A 236 -14.17 -13.65 5.85
CA ASN A 236 -13.54 -12.84 4.85
C ASN A 236 -12.34 -12.02 5.42
N GLY A 237 -11.20 -12.16 4.76
CA GLY A 237 -9.95 -11.46 5.08
C GLY A 237 -8.94 -11.62 3.95
N ASN A 238 -8.24 -10.53 3.64
CA ASN A 238 -7.34 -10.33 2.50
C ASN A 238 -6.35 -11.45 2.09
N ALA A 239 -6.03 -12.43 2.94
CA ALA A 239 -5.29 -13.62 2.52
C ALA A 239 -6.05 -14.51 1.51
N ASP A 240 -7.36 -14.32 1.35
CA ASP A 240 -8.20 -14.97 0.33
C ASP A 240 -8.13 -14.30 -1.06
N GLY A 241 -7.45 -13.15 -1.17
CA GLY A 241 -7.24 -12.44 -2.43
C GLY A 241 -8.39 -11.54 -2.87
N ASP A 242 -9.34 -11.24 -1.99
CA ASP A 242 -10.43 -10.32 -2.31
C ASP A 242 -10.14 -8.86 -1.89
N ARG A 243 -11.13 -7.98 -2.12
CA ARG A 243 -11.01 -6.54 -1.88
C ARG A 243 -11.22 -6.08 -0.43
N PHE A 244 -11.46 -6.99 0.51
CA PHE A 244 -11.79 -6.67 1.90
C PHE A 244 -10.59 -6.85 2.83
N PHE A 245 -9.94 -5.73 3.12
CA PHE A 245 -8.76 -5.68 3.96
C PHE A 245 -9.12 -5.33 5.40
N PHE A 246 -8.39 -5.91 6.33
CA PHE A 246 -8.50 -5.64 7.75
C PHE A 246 -7.13 -5.31 8.31
N SER A 247 -7.06 -4.29 9.14
CA SER A 247 -5.86 -4.01 9.92
C SER A 247 -6.13 -4.31 11.38
N GLN A 248 -5.06 -4.54 12.15
CA GLN A 248 -5.13 -4.73 13.59
C GLN A 248 -6.03 -3.67 14.25
N ALA A 249 -7.21 -4.11 14.68
CA ALA A 249 -8.18 -3.33 15.43
C ALA A 249 -8.81 -4.25 16.49
N LYS A 250 -9.37 -3.69 17.56
CA LYS A 250 -9.92 -4.48 18.69
C LYS A 250 -10.95 -5.54 18.28
N ASN A 251 -11.59 -5.36 17.14
CA ASN A 251 -12.64 -6.21 16.57
C ASN A 251 -12.15 -7.20 15.48
N ASN A 252 -10.85 -7.17 15.14
CA ASN A 252 -10.26 -8.01 14.09
C ASN A 252 -9.31 -9.02 14.73
N LEU A 253 -9.88 -10.04 15.39
CA LEU A 253 -9.11 -11.14 15.97
C LEU A 253 -8.34 -11.89 14.87
N GLY A 254 -7.08 -12.23 15.15
CA GLY A 254 -6.23 -12.97 14.21
C GLY A 254 -5.46 -12.12 13.19
N ILE A 255 -5.71 -10.81 13.12
CA ILE A 255 -4.99 -9.88 12.24
C ILE A 255 -3.93 -9.10 13.05
N ASN A 256 -2.67 -9.24 12.67
CA ASN A 256 -1.52 -8.52 13.19
C ASN A 256 -0.96 -7.50 12.18
N ASP A 257 -1.41 -7.53 10.92
CA ASP A 257 -0.98 -6.60 9.87
C ASP A 257 -1.37 -5.13 10.14
N THR A 258 -0.44 -4.23 9.87
CA THR A 258 -0.67 -2.78 9.89
C THR A 258 -0.93 -2.30 8.48
N ILE A 259 -2.15 -1.80 8.22
CA ILE A 259 -2.55 -1.31 6.90
C ILE A 259 -2.84 0.18 6.98
N ILE A 260 -2.19 0.95 6.12
CA ILE A 260 -2.49 2.36 5.92
C ILE A 260 -3.00 2.55 4.50
N GLY A 261 -4.18 3.14 4.39
CA GLY A 261 -4.79 3.46 3.10
C GLY A 261 -4.48 4.88 2.62
N ILE A 262 -4.43 5.04 1.31
CA ILE A 262 -4.63 6.32 0.62
C ILE A 262 -6.11 6.37 0.27
N SER A 263 -6.84 7.29 0.90
CA SER A 263 -8.25 7.48 0.56
C SER A 263 -8.37 8.28 -0.73
N PHE A 264 -9.47 8.10 -1.46
CA PHE A 264 -9.73 8.91 -2.64
C PHE A 264 -9.86 10.39 -2.33
N GLN A 265 -10.49 10.76 -1.21
CA GLN A 265 -10.63 12.16 -0.81
C GLN A 265 -9.27 12.83 -0.59
N GLU A 266 -8.33 12.11 0.02
CA GLU A 266 -6.97 12.59 0.20
C GLU A 266 -6.22 12.70 -1.13
N TRP A 267 -6.27 11.64 -1.93
CA TRP A 267 -5.67 11.64 -3.27
C TRP A 267 -6.19 12.81 -4.10
N GLN A 268 -7.51 13.02 -4.10
CA GLN A 268 -8.20 14.08 -4.83
C GLN A 268 -7.78 15.46 -4.33
N ALA A 269 -7.68 15.66 -3.01
CA ALA A 269 -7.25 16.93 -2.42
C ALA A 269 -5.82 17.30 -2.85
N GLU A 270 -4.91 16.33 -2.87
CA GLU A 270 -3.53 16.54 -3.32
C GLU A 270 -3.45 16.88 -4.81
N MET A 271 -4.22 16.15 -5.65
CA MET A 271 -4.29 16.45 -7.09
C MET A 271 -4.91 17.83 -7.35
N LEU A 272 -5.98 18.20 -6.63
CA LEU A 272 -6.58 19.53 -6.72
C LEU A 272 -5.57 20.62 -6.40
N ASN A 273 -4.92 20.51 -5.23
CA ASN A 273 -3.93 21.49 -4.81
C ASN A 273 -2.84 21.66 -5.89
N ARG A 274 -2.38 20.54 -6.45
CA ARG A 274 -1.42 20.52 -7.55
C ARG A 274 -1.92 21.26 -8.78
N VAL A 275 -3.07 20.87 -9.34
CA VAL A 275 -3.58 21.43 -10.60
C VAL A 275 -4.01 22.90 -10.41
N CYS A 276 -4.65 23.24 -9.29
CA CYS A 276 -5.02 24.62 -8.95
C CYS A 276 -3.80 25.54 -8.81
N SER A 277 -2.69 25.07 -8.25
CA SER A 277 -1.45 25.86 -8.16
C SER A 277 -0.87 26.24 -9.54
N GLN A 278 -1.29 25.53 -10.60
CA GLN A 278 -0.85 25.77 -11.98
C GLN A 278 -1.95 26.33 -12.89
N LYS A 279 -3.09 26.78 -12.32
CA LYS A 279 -4.27 27.24 -13.06
C LYS A 279 -3.96 28.08 -14.28
N ALA A 280 -3.31 29.23 -14.07
CA ALA A 280 -3.02 30.18 -15.14
C ALA A 280 -2.15 29.59 -16.25
N ARG A 281 -1.21 28.69 -15.92
CA ARG A 281 -0.37 28.00 -16.91
C ARG A 281 -1.20 26.99 -17.71
N LEU A 282 -2.02 26.20 -17.03
CA LEU A 282 -2.83 25.15 -17.68
C LEU A 282 -3.95 25.74 -18.55
N GLU A 283 -4.59 26.83 -18.12
CA GLU A 283 -5.61 27.54 -18.90
C GLU A 283 -5.06 28.21 -20.16
N ALA A 284 -3.76 28.55 -20.19
CA ALA A 284 -3.10 29.11 -21.36
C ALA A 284 -2.79 28.07 -22.46
N ILE A 285 -2.89 26.77 -22.15
CA ILE A 285 -2.70 25.69 -23.12
C ILE A 285 -3.93 25.64 -24.02
N ASP A 286 -3.71 25.59 -25.34
CA ASP A 286 -4.79 25.49 -26.33
C ASP A 286 -5.55 24.17 -26.12
N SER A 287 -6.88 24.19 -26.13
CA SER A 287 -7.70 22.98 -25.96
C SER A 287 -7.49 21.93 -27.07
N SER A 288 -6.96 22.33 -28.23
CA SER A 288 -6.62 21.45 -29.35
C SER A 288 -5.23 20.83 -29.23
N GLU A 289 -4.39 21.30 -28.31
CA GLU A 289 -3.05 20.77 -28.10
C GLU A 289 -3.11 19.37 -27.46
N ALA A 290 -2.27 18.46 -27.95
CA ALA A 290 -2.15 17.13 -27.37
C ALA A 290 -1.39 17.19 -26.04
N PHE A 291 -2.15 17.35 -24.95
CA PHE A 291 -1.62 17.50 -23.60
C PHE A 291 -2.55 16.79 -22.62
N TRP A 292 -2.01 16.26 -21.52
CA TRP A 292 -2.79 15.47 -20.54
C TRP A 292 -3.97 16.25 -19.95
N PHE A 293 -3.86 17.58 -19.83
CA PHE A 293 -4.94 18.46 -19.39
C PHE A 293 -6.14 18.51 -20.36
N ASN A 294 -5.90 18.18 -21.63
CA ASN A 294 -6.89 18.12 -22.72
C ASN A 294 -7.29 16.68 -23.08
N ALA A 295 -6.81 15.68 -22.34
CA ALA A 295 -6.89 14.30 -22.79
C ALA A 295 -8.32 13.72 -22.77
N TYR A 296 -9.27 14.33 -22.05
CA TYR A 296 -10.66 13.88 -22.01
C TYR A 296 -11.38 14.08 -23.34
N ASN A 297 -12.05 13.02 -23.80
CA ASN A 297 -12.94 13.07 -24.95
C ASN A 297 -14.04 12.00 -24.79
N GLU A 298 -15.30 12.37 -24.66
CA GLU A 298 -16.41 11.43 -24.42
C GLU A 298 -16.53 10.24 -25.40
N ILE A 299 -15.95 10.31 -26.61
CA ILE A 299 -16.03 9.26 -27.64
C ILE A 299 -14.75 8.43 -27.69
N ASP A 300 -13.59 9.08 -27.85
CA ASP A 300 -12.31 8.44 -28.14
C ASP A 300 -11.45 8.22 -26.89
N ASN A 301 -11.71 9.00 -25.84
CA ASN A 301 -11.09 8.85 -24.53
C ASN A 301 -12.09 9.23 -23.43
N PRO A 302 -13.25 8.52 -23.32
CA PRO A 302 -14.21 8.76 -22.23
C PRO A 302 -13.55 8.48 -20.87
N ALA A 303 -12.45 7.74 -20.98
CA ALA A 303 -11.45 7.46 -20.01
C ALA A 303 -10.41 8.60 -19.80
N GLY A 304 -10.56 9.81 -20.32
CA GLY A 304 -9.59 10.88 -20.04
C GLY A 304 -9.94 11.64 -18.76
N SER A 305 -8.95 12.21 -18.09
CA SER A 305 -9.22 13.09 -16.95
C SER A 305 -9.75 14.43 -17.45
N ASP A 306 -10.97 14.80 -17.07
CA ASP A 306 -11.56 16.11 -17.38
C ASP A 306 -11.05 17.18 -16.42
N TRP A 307 -9.72 17.36 -16.39
CA TRP A 307 -9.07 18.33 -15.52
C TRP A 307 -9.58 19.75 -15.79
N ARG A 308 -9.98 20.06 -17.04
CA ARG A 308 -10.57 21.36 -17.38
C ARG A 308 -11.89 21.61 -16.67
N ALA A 309 -12.82 20.65 -16.66
CA ALA A 309 -14.03 20.80 -15.86
C ALA A 309 -13.70 20.88 -14.36
N PHE A 310 -12.75 20.08 -13.90
CA PHE A 310 -12.35 20.01 -12.50
C PHE A 310 -11.74 21.31 -11.96
N MET A 311 -11.06 22.09 -12.80
CA MET A 311 -10.53 23.42 -12.45
C MET A 311 -11.60 24.44 -12.03
N GLY A 312 -12.87 24.19 -12.38
CA GLY A 312 -13.99 24.99 -11.90
C GLY A 312 -14.15 24.96 -10.38
N GLY A 313 -13.58 23.94 -9.70
CA GLY A 313 -13.54 23.80 -8.24
C GLY A 313 -12.33 24.44 -7.56
N CYS A 314 -11.40 25.04 -8.31
CA CYS A 314 -10.27 25.73 -7.70
C CYS A 314 -10.73 27.05 -7.04
N PRO A 315 -10.32 27.32 -5.79
CA PRO A 315 -10.59 28.58 -5.11
C PRO A 315 -9.92 29.77 -5.80
#